data_AF-A0A1S3ZAI4-F1
#
_entry.id   AF-A0A1S3ZAI4-F1
#
_cell.length_a   1.000
_cell.length_b   1.000
_cell.length_c   1.000
_cell.angle_alpha   90.00
_cell.angle_beta   90.00
_cell.angle_gamma   90.00
#
_symmetry.space_group_name_H-M   'P 1'
#
loop_
_entity.id
_entity.type
_entity.pdbx_description
1 polymer ?
#
loop_
_entity_poly.entity_id
_entity_poly.type
_entity_poly.pdbx_seq_one_letter_code
_entity_poly.pdbx_strand_id
1 'polypeptide(L)'
;MAETKECHVIVEIPVDEEHQNKLVCAIQHHPLTEISKSPGHLLLLKLWQREEDLSGRRIAAKETRMDSIRREIFQLCCFFFIFHALFFTILFTSISEDNHHNNVACHKWWIPSVVSVCTSFFIVFLVQLKLYRFWKVSKQLQRERGDGRALTRCIQELRMKGASFDLSKEPQIGNKMKSSSVEIKWKPLTWLSQYVVTICLICFTGLVFPASRLVLCA
;
A
#
# COMPACT_ATOMS: atom_id res chain seq x y z
N MET A 1 42.79 53.14 34.31
CA MET A 1 42.32 51.80 34.74
C MET A 1 41.89 51.03 33.49
N ALA A 2 42.46 49.83 33.32
CA ALA A 2 42.05 48.69 32.47
C ALA A 2 41.73 49.01 30.99
N GLU A 3 42.58 48.70 30.00
CA GLU A 3 42.97 47.36 29.52
C GLU A 3 41.79 46.43 29.20
N THR A 4 41.61 46.08 27.92
CA THR A 4 41.40 44.69 27.46
C THR A 4 41.47 44.64 25.93
N LYS A 5 42.57 44.05 25.44
CA LYS A 5 42.75 43.56 24.07
C LYS A 5 41.92 42.30 23.90
N GLU A 6 41.03 42.25 22.92
CA GLU A 6 40.52 40.97 22.40
C GLU A 6 41.41 40.52 21.24
N CYS A 7 42.34 39.61 21.56
CA CYS A 7 43.05 38.81 20.57
C CYS A 7 42.07 37.80 19.96
N HIS A 8 41.57 38.06 18.76
CA HIS A 8 41.01 37.01 17.91
C HIS A 8 42.17 36.12 17.45
N VAL A 9 42.35 34.97 18.13
CA VAL A 9 43.26 33.92 17.69
C VAL A 9 42.61 33.25 16.48
N ILE A 10 42.95 33.73 15.29
CA ILE A 10 42.73 33.00 14.05
C ILE A 10 43.72 31.83 14.10
N VAL A 11 43.23 30.65 14.49
CA VAL A 11 43.97 29.40 14.29
C VAL A 11 43.94 29.12 12.79
N GLU A 12 44.91 29.69 12.07
CA GLU A 12 45.25 29.23 10.72
C GLU A 12 45.77 27.80 10.88
N ILE A 13 44.89 26.83 10.67
CA ILE A 13 45.30 25.44 10.47
C ILE A 13 46.12 25.46 9.18
N PRO A 14 47.45 25.16 9.22
CA PRO A 14 48.24 25.09 8.00
C PRO A 14 47.66 23.96 7.16
N VAL A 15 46.92 24.33 6.12
CA VAL A 15 46.44 23.38 5.12
C VAL A 15 47.66 23.03 4.28
N ASP A 16 48.25 21.87 4.53
CA ASP A 16 49.30 21.28 3.69
C ASP A 16 48.85 21.35 2.22
N GLU A 17 49.68 21.95 1.35
CA GLU A 17 49.47 22.02 -0.10
C GLU A 17 49.23 20.61 -0.70
N GLU A 18 49.74 19.56 -0.07
CA GLU A 18 49.53 18.17 -0.47
C GLU A 18 48.10 17.67 -0.21
N HIS A 19 47.44 18.15 0.86
CA HIS A 19 46.03 17.86 1.13
C HIS A 19 45.11 18.65 0.20
N GLN A 20 45.49 19.89 -0.15
CA GLN A 20 44.76 20.68 -1.13
C GLN A 20 44.83 20.04 -2.53
N ASN A 21 46.01 19.56 -2.94
CA ASN A 21 46.15 18.82 -4.21
C ASN A 21 45.45 17.46 -4.20
N LYS A 22 45.45 16.71 -3.09
CA LYS A 22 44.66 15.46 -2.97
C LYS A 22 43.15 15.72 -2.97
N LEU A 23 42.69 16.80 -2.32
CA LEU A 23 41.29 17.21 -2.33
C LEU A 23 40.86 17.70 -3.72
N VAL A 24 41.69 18.49 -4.40
CA VAL A 24 41.45 18.97 -5.78
C VAL A 24 41.48 17.82 -6.79
N CYS A 25 42.40 16.85 -6.65
CA CYS A 25 42.39 15.63 -7.46
C CYS A 25 41.17 14.74 -7.17
N ALA A 26 40.76 14.61 -5.90
CA ALA A 26 39.55 13.86 -5.53
C ALA A 26 38.26 14.55 -6.00
N ILE A 27 38.23 15.89 -6.06
CA ILE A 27 37.13 16.68 -6.63
C ILE A 27 37.14 16.61 -8.17
N GLN A 28 38.31 16.58 -8.80
CA GLN A 28 38.45 16.36 -10.25
C GLN A 28 38.02 14.94 -10.67
N HIS A 29 38.21 13.95 -9.81
CA HIS A 29 37.75 12.57 -9.98
C HIS A 29 36.37 12.28 -9.36
N HIS A 30 35.57 13.31 -9.08
CA HIS A 30 34.18 13.08 -8.70
C HIS A 30 33.37 12.71 -9.95
N PRO A 31 32.61 11.61 -9.98
CA PRO A 31 31.90 11.16 -11.19
C PRO A 31 30.87 12.17 -11.70
N LEU A 32 30.41 13.11 -10.85
CA LEU A 32 29.60 14.25 -11.28
C LEU A 32 30.36 15.28 -12.15
N THR A 33 31.68 15.43 -11.97
CA THR A 33 32.56 16.31 -12.75
C THR A 33 32.92 15.71 -14.11
N GLU A 34 32.74 14.40 -14.28
CA GLU A 34 32.87 13.70 -15.57
C GLU A 34 31.54 13.70 -16.35
N ILE A 35 30.40 13.59 -15.66
CA ILE A 35 29.06 13.77 -16.24
C ILE A 35 28.85 15.21 -16.73
N SER A 36 29.44 16.22 -16.06
CA SER A 36 29.37 17.61 -16.51
C SER A 36 30.14 17.88 -17.81
N LYS A 37 31.10 17.01 -18.19
CA LYS A 37 31.83 17.11 -19.47
C LYS A 37 30.99 16.65 -20.67
N SER A 38 29.92 15.89 -20.45
CA SER A 38 29.01 15.44 -21.51
C SER A 38 27.60 16.00 -21.31
N PRO A 39 27.16 16.99 -22.11
CA PRO A 39 25.86 17.64 -21.92
C PRO A 39 24.67 16.67 -22.06
N GLY A 40 24.81 15.58 -22.81
CA GLY A 40 23.78 14.55 -22.98
C GLY A 40 23.51 13.74 -21.70
N HIS A 41 24.56 13.32 -21.00
CA HIS A 41 24.43 12.52 -19.76
C HIS A 41 23.85 13.35 -18.61
N LEU A 42 24.21 14.63 -18.51
CA LEU A 42 23.63 15.56 -17.55
C LEU A 42 22.12 15.77 -17.81
N LEU A 43 21.72 15.91 -19.07
CA LEU A 43 20.32 16.08 -19.45
C LEU A 43 19.51 14.82 -19.13
N LEU A 44 20.05 13.64 -19.46
CA LEU A 44 19.42 12.36 -19.16
C LEU A 44 19.24 12.15 -17.65
N LEU A 45 20.26 12.48 -16.85
CA LEU A 45 20.19 12.42 -15.39
C LEU A 45 19.06 13.31 -14.85
N LYS A 46 18.95 14.55 -15.35
CA LYS A 46 17.87 15.47 -14.97
C LYS A 46 16.49 14.95 -15.38
N LEU A 47 16.36 14.38 -16.57
CA LEU A 47 15.11 13.79 -17.03
C LEU A 47 14.69 12.60 -16.17
N TRP A 48 15.61 11.67 -15.86
CA TRP A 48 15.32 10.52 -15.01
C TRP A 48 15.02 10.91 -13.57
N GLN A 49 15.72 11.89 -13.02
CA GLN A 49 15.42 12.40 -11.69
C GLN A 49 14.03 13.08 -11.64
N ARG A 50 13.61 13.74 -12.73
CA ARG A 50 12.26 14.27 -12.86
C ARG A 50 11.21 13.16 -12.97
N GLU A 51 11.47 12.12 -13.76
CA GLU A 51 10.56 10.97 -13.89
C GLU A 51 10.46 10.20 -12.56
N GLU A 52 11.54 10.09 -11.78
CA GLU A 52 11.54 9.52 -10.45
C GLU A 52 10.63 10.29 -9.49
N ASP A 53 10.71 11.63 -9.46
CA ASP A 53 9.82 12.48 -8.64
C ASP A 53 8.35 12.33 -9.09
N LEU A 54 8.07 12.38 -10.40
CA LEU A 54 6.72 12.19 -10.93
C LEU A 54 6.16 10.79 -10.63
N SER A 55 7.00 9.76 -10.73
CA SER A 55 6.63 8.39 -10.36
C SER A 55 6.36 8.29 -8.86
N GLY A 56 7.21 8.88 -8.02
CA GLY A 56 7.03 8.96 -6.57
C GLY A 56 5.69 9.59 -6.18
N ARG A 57 5.33 10.73 -6.80
CA ARG A 57 4.03 11.38 -6.57
C ARG A 57 2.85 10.51 -7.01
N ARG A 58 2.95 9.83 -8.15
CA ARG A 58 1.91 8.89 -8.63
C ARG A 58 1.73 7.70 -7.70
N ILE A 59 2.82 7.15 -7.17
CA ILE A 59 2.82 6.06 -6.18
C ILE A 59 2.15 6.54 -4.89
N ALA A 60 2.55 7.69 -4.35
CA ALA A 60 1.98 8.25 -3.14
C ALA A 60 0.46 8.50 -3.28
N ALA A 61 0.02 9.06 -4.40
CA ALA A 61 -1.41 9.28 -4.67
C ALA A 61 -2.22 7.96 -4.77
N LYS A 62 -1.59 6.86 -5.21
CA LYS A 62 -2.22 5.54 -5.24
C LYS A 62 -2.25 4.87 -3.88
N GLU A 63 -1.21 5.05 -3.06
CA GLU A 63 -1.16 4.58 -1.68
C GLU A 63 -2.27 5.24 -0.85
N THR A 64 -2.43 6.56 -0.92
CA THR A 64 -3.52 7.26 -0.20
C THR A 64 -4.90 6.80 -0.66
N ARG A 65 -5.09 6.55 -1.96
CA ARG A 65 -6.33 5.97 -2.50
C ARG A 65 -6.58 4.55 -1.97
N MET A 66 -5.54 3.72 -1.86
CA MET A 66 -5.66 2.38 -1.29
C MET A 66 -6.05 2.42 0.18
N ASP A 67 -5.47 3.34 0.96
CA ASP A 67 -5.81 3.53 2.36
C ASP A 67 -7.25 3.99 2.54
N SER A 68 -7.74 4.87 1.67
CA SER A 68 -9.15 5.26 1.63
C SER A 68 -10.06 4.05 1.38
N ILE A 69 -9.77 3.23 0.36
CA ILE A 69 -10.57 2.01 0.08
C ILE A 69 -10.52 1.04 1.27
N ARG A 70 -9.37 0.90 1.93
CA ARG A 70 -9.22 0.05 3.12
C ARG A 70 -10.12 0.51 4.26
N ARG A 71 -10.21 1.83 4.51
CA ARG A 71 -11.11 2.41 5.51
C ARG A 71 -12.58 2.16 5.16
N GLU A 72 -12.96 2.31 3.90
CA GLU A 72 -14.32 2.02 3.43
C GLU A 72 -14.69 0.54 3.63
N ILE A 73 -13.78 -0.39 3.34
CA ILE A 73 -14.00 -1.83 3.58
C ILE A 73 -14.19 -2.09 5.07
N PHE A 74 -13.33 -1.52 5.93
CA PHE A 74 -13.45 -1.67 7.37
C PHE A 74 -14.79 -1.13 7.88
N GLN A 75 -15.21 0.04 7.40
CA GLN A 75 -16.50 0.62 7.75
C GLN A 75 -17.69 -0.27 7.34
N LEU A 76 -17.66 -0.86 6.14
CA LEU A 76 -18.67 -1.84 5.72
C LEU A 76 -18.70 -3.08 6.62
N CYS A 77 -17.55 -3.57 7.06
CA CYS A 77 -17.48 -4.66 8.03
C CYS A 77 -18.08 -4.24 9.39
N CYS A 78 -17.80 -3.03 9.88
CA CYS A 78 -18.44 -2.53 11.10
C CYS A 78 -19.96 -2.46 10.96
N PHE A 79 -20.47 -1.96 9.84
CA PHE A 79 -21.91 -1.93 9.59
C PHE A 79 -22.53 -3.32 9.55
N PHE A 80 -21.84 -4.31 8.99
CA PHE A 80 -22.27 -5.70 9.02
C PHE A 80 -22.43 -6.24 10.46
N PHE A 81 -21.43 -6.02 11.32
CA PHE A 81 -21.51 -6.47 12.71
C PHE A 81 -22.55 -5.72 13.53
N ILE A 82 -22.68 -4.40 13.34
CA ILE A 82 -23.71 -3.59 13.99
C ILE A 82 -25.10 -4.06 13.58
N PHE A 83 -25.32 -4.31 12.28
CA PHE A 83 -26.58 -4.85 11.77
C PHE A 83 -26.94 -6.17 12.46
N HIS A 84 -25.99 -7.11 12.51
CA HIS A 84 -26.24 -8.41 13.15
C HIS A 84 -26.44 -8.30 14.68
N ALA A 85 -25.72 -7.41 15.36
CA ALA A 85 -25.92 -7.15 16.78
C ALA A 85 -27.34 -6.64 17.03
N LEU A 86 -27.78 -5.62 16.29
CA LEU A 86 -29.14 -5.08 16.39
C LEU A 86 -30.21 -6.12 16.04
N PHE A 87 -29.98 -6.91 14.98
CA PHE A 87 -30.87 -7.99 14.58
C PHE A 87 -31.08 -8.99 15.71
N PHE A 88 -29.99 -9.46 16.34
CA PHE A 88 -30.09 -10.39 17.47
C PHE A 88 -30.70 -9.74 18.72
N THR A 89 -30.37 -8.48 19.02
CA THR A 89 -30.99 -7.76 20.15
C THR A 89 -32.50 -7.67 19.99
N ILE A 90 -32.99 -7.27 18.81
CA ILE A 90 -34.43 -7.19 18.53
C ILE A 90 -35.07 -8.57 18.62
N LEU A 91 -34.44 -9.58 18.02
CA LEU A 91 -34.95 -10.95 18.03
C LEU A 91 -35.05 -11.50 19.46
N PHE A 92 -34.04 -11.28 20.31
CA PHE A 92 -34.05 -11.70 21.70
C PHE A 92 -35.09 -10.95 22.56
N THR A 93 -35.21 -9.62 22.37
CA THR A 93 -36.24 -8.83 23.06
C THR A 93 -37.65 -9.30 22.68
N SER A 94 -37.89 -9.60 21.41
CA SER A 94 -39.20 -10.05 20.93
C SER A 94 -39.64 -11.41 21.52
N ILE A 95 -38.69 -12.30 21.80
CA ILE A 95 -38.97 -13.60 22.44
C ILE A 95 -39.33 -13.43 23.92
N SER A 96 -38.65 -12.50 24.61
CA SER A 96 -38.87 -12.27 26.04
C SER A 96 -40.30 -11.75 26.35
N GLU A 97 -40.93 -11.05 25.40
CA GLU A 97 -42.29 -10.51 25.56
C GLU A 97 -43.40 -11.51 25.19
N ASP A 98 -43.14 -12.50 24.33
CA ASP A 98 -44.19 -13.26 23.61
C ASP A 98 -44.34 -14.74 24.04
N ASN A 99 -44.01 -15.06 25.30
CA ASN A 99 -43.97 -16.40 25.89
C ASN A 99 -45.26 -17.25 25.76
N HIS A 100 -46.38 -16.68 25.29
CA HIS A 100 -47.67 -17.37 25.13
C HIS A 100 -47.94 -17.84 23.67
N HIS A 101 -47.13 -17.41 22.68
CA HIS A 101 -47.35 -17.64 21.23
C HIS A 101 -46.18 -18.31 20.48
N ASN A 102 -45.27 -19.01 21.18
CA ASN A 102 -44.03 -19.59 20.64
C ASN A 102 -44.21 -20.50 19.39
N ASN A 103 -45.34 -21.21 19.28
CA ASN A 103 -45.62 -22.07 18.12
C ASN A 103 -45.81 -21.28 16.80
N VAL A 104 -46.31 -20.04 16.85
CA VAL A 104 -46.53 -19.21 15.65
C VAL A 104 -45.22 -18.54 15.20
N ALA A 105 -44.38 -18.12 16.16
CA ALA A 105 -43.08 -17.53 15.90
C ALA A 105 -42.11 -18.54 15.23
N CYS A 106 -42.09 -19.79 15.72
CA CYS A 106 -41.26 -20.86 15.13
C CYS A 106 -41.72 -21.28 13.72
N HIS A 107 -43.00 -21.05 13.33
CA HIS A 107 -43.45 -21.28 11.95
C HIS A 107 -43.06 -20.14 10.99
N LYS A 108 -42.95 -18.90 11.49
CA LYS A 108 -42.63 -17.69 10.70
C LYS A 108 -41.16 -17.25 10.77
N TRP A 109 -40.29 -18.07 11.38
CA TRP A 109 -38.84 -17.82 11.56
C TRP A 109 -38.08 -17.49 10.26
N TRP A 110 -38.59 -17.97 9.12
CA TRP A 110 -37.98 -17.74 7.82
C TRP A 110 -38.03 -16.26 7.39
N ILE A 111 -39.00 -15.47 7.86
CA ILE A 111 -39.15 -14.06 7.44
C ILE A 111 -37.98 -13.20 7.95
N PRO A 112 -37.68 -13.14 9.27
CA PRO A 112 -36.48 -12.46 9.78
C PRO A 112 -35.18 -13.03 9.20
N SER A 113 -35.14 -14.35 8.99
CA SER A 113 -33.95 -15.05 8.50
C SER A 113 -33.62 -14.67 7.05
N VAL A 114 -34.62 -14.64 6.15
CA VAL A 114 -34.44 -14.23 4.74
C VAL A 114 -34.01 -12.77 4.66
N VAL A 115 -34.64 -11.86 5.43
CA VAL A 115 -34.26 -10.45 5.46
C VAL A 115 -32.82 -10.25 5.92
N SER A 116 -32.42 -10.99 6.96
CA SER A 116 -31.04 -11.00 7.47
C SER A 116 -30.05 -11.46 6.40
N VAL A 117 -30.29 -12.62 5.77
CA VAL A 117 -29.43 -13.17 4.72
C VAL A 117 -29.34 -12.25 3.50
N CYS A 118 -30.45 -11.65 3.05
CA CYS A 118 -30.45 -10.71 1.94
C CYS A 118 -29.59 -9.46 2.24
N THR A 119 -29.71 -8.91 3.45
CA THR A 119 -28.94 -7.74 3.87
C THR A 119 -27.45 -8.07 4.01
N SER A 120 -27.13 -9.21 4.63
CA SER A 120 -25.76 -9.72 4.73
C SER A 120 -25.13 -9.94 3.36
N PHE A 121 -25.86 -10.57 2.44
CA PHE A 121 -25.39 -10.80 1.06
C PHE A 121 -25.08 -9.49 0.34
N PHE A 122 -25.95 -8.49 0.47
CA PHE A 122 -25.72 -7.17 -0.10
C PHE A 122 -24.44 -6.51 0.44
N ILE A 123 -24.22 -6.54 1.76
CA ILE A 123 -23.00 -5.97 2.36
C ILE A 123 -21.75 -6.74 1.90
N VAL A 124 -21.79 -8.08 1.89
CA VAL A 124 -20.69 -8.92 1.39
C VAL A 124 -20.38 -8.61 -0.07
N PHE A 125 -21.40 -8.42 -0.91
CA PHE A 125 -21.22 -8.03 -2.30
C PHE A 125 -20.53 -6.66 -2.43
N LEU A 126 -20.93 -5.65 -1.64
CA LEU A 126 -20.27 -4.34 -1.64
C LEU A 126 -18.80 -4.44 -1.21
N VAL A 127 -18.50 -5.23 -0.17
CA VAL A 127 -17.13 -5.51 0.28
C VAL A 127 -16.32 -6.16 -0.83
N GLN A 128 -16.88 -7.13 -1.55
CA GLN A 128 -16.22 -7.79 -2.68
C GLN A 128 -15.90 -6.85 -3.84
N LEU A 129 -16.84 -5.96 -4.20
CA LEU A 129 -16.59 -4.94 -5.22
C LEU A 129 -15.47 -3.98 -4.83
N LYS A 130 -15.39 -3.59 -3.54
CA LYS A 130 -14.33 -2.73 -3.01
C LYS A 130 -12.99 -3.48 -2.96
N LEU A 131 -12.97 -4.74 -2.53
CA LEU A 131 -11.79 -5.61 -2.51
C LEU A 131 -11.23 -5.84 -3.93
N TYR A 132 -12.10 -6.09 -4.92
CA TYR A 132 -11.67 -6.22 -6.31
C TYR A 132 -10.96 -4.94 -6.80
N ARG A 133 -11.54 -3.77 -6.52
CA ARG A 133 -10.93 -2.47 -6.85
C ARG A 133 -9.60 -2.27 -6.11
N PHE A 134 -9.55 -2.63 -4.82
CA PHE A 134 -8.33 -2.58 -4.02
C PHE A 134 -7.22 -3.42 -4.66
N TRP A 135 -7.52 -4.67 -5.05
CA TRP A 135 -6.55 -5.55 -5.69
C TRP A 135 -6.11 -5.05 -7.07
N LYS A 136 -7.02 -4.48 -7.85
CA LYS A 136 -6.68 -3.86 -9.14
C LYS A 136 -5.67 -2.73 -8.97
N VAL A 137 -5.91 -1.82 -8.01
CA VAL A 137 -5.01 -0.69 -7.72
C VAL A 137 -3.70 -1.19 -7.11
N SER A 138 -3.75 -2.13 -6.17
CA SER A 138 -2.56 -2.73 -5.55
C SER A 138 -1.64 -3.39 -6.58
N LYS A 139 -2.20 -4.15 -7.53
CA LYS A 139 -1.43 -4.77 -8.61
C LYS A 139 -0.78 -3.74 -9.54
N GLN A 140 -1.46 -2.62 -9.81
CA GLN A 140 -0.88 -1.52 -10.58
C GLN A 140 0.24 -0.83 -9.80
N LEU A 141 0.04 -0.57 -8.52
CA LEU A 141 1.02 0.05 -7.63
C LEU A 141 2.29 -0.80 -7.51
N GLN A 142 2.16 -2.12 -7.35
CA GLN A 142 3.30 -3.03 -7.27
C GLN A 142 4.14 -3.01 -8.56
N ARG A 143 3.49 -2.90 -9.72
CA ARG A 143 4.20 -2.76 -11.01
C ARG A 143 4.97 -1.45 -11.08
N GLU A 144 4.29 -0.34 -10.80
CA GLU A 144 4.92 0.98 -10.84
C GLU A 144 6.06 1.13 -9.82
N ARG A 145 5.94 0.51 -8.65
CA ARG A 145 7.04 0.44 -7.66
C ARG A 145 8.22 -0.38 -8.18
N GLY A 146 7.96 -1.45 -8.92
CA GLY A 146 8.98 -2.25 -9.60
C GLY A 146 9.73 -1.43 -10.64
N ASP A 147 9.00 -0.71 -11.49
CA ASP A 147 9.56 0.16 -12.53
C ASP A 147 10.36 1.33 -11.89
N GLY A 148 9.82 1.94 -10.83
CA GLY A 148 10.53 2.98 -10.07
C GLY A 148 11.86 2.51 -9.49
N ARG A 149 11.91 1.30 -8.91
CA ARG A 149 13.16 0.70 -8.41
C ARG A 149 14.17 0.39 -9.52
N ALA A 150 13.71 0.11 -10.73
CA ALA A 150 14.60 -0.08 -11.88
C ALA A 150 15.19 1.27 -12.31
N LEU A 151 14.37 2.32 -12.38
CA LEU A 151 14.80 3.68 -12.68
C LEU A 151 15.84 4.20 -11.69
N THR A 152 15.61 4.05 -10.38
CA THR A 152 16.57 4.45 -9.34
C THR A 152 17.92 3.72 -9.51
N ARG A 153 17.91 2.44 -9.89
CA ARG A 153 19.14 1.68 -10.19
C ARG A 153 19.85 2.20 -11.44
N CYS A 154 19.12 2.53 -12.50
CA CYS A 154 19.72 3.15 -13.70
C CYS A 154 20.32 4.52 -13.39
N ILE A 155 19.67 5.34 -12.56
CA ILE A 155 20.22 6.62 -12.09
C ILE A 155 21.52 6.40 -11.30
N GLN A 156 21.56 5.40 -10.41
CA GLN A 156 22.77 5.05 -9.67
C GLN A 156 23.89 4.56 -10.60
N GLU A 157 23.58 3.69 -11.56
CA GLU A 157 24.57 3.23 -12.55
C GLU A 157 25.11 4.38 -13.40
N LEU A 158 24.26 5.31 -13.84
CA LEU A 158 24.66 6.51 -14.57
C LEU A 158 25.57 7.39 -13.71
N ARG A 159 25.23 7.58 -12.42
CA ARG A 159 26.06 8.32 -11.47
C ARG A 159 27.42 7.65 -11.20
N MET A 160 27.51 6.33 -11.28
CA MET A 160 28.75 5.58 -11.05
C MET A 160 29.63 5.45 -12.31
N LYS A 161 29.03 5.35 -13.50
CA LYS A 161 29.73 5.10 -14.78
C LYS A 161 30.06 6.39 -15.56
N GLY A 162 29.35 7.48 -15.29
CA GLY A 162 29.60 8.78 -15.92
C GLY A 162 29.56 8.73 -17.45
N ALA A 163 30.63 9.17 -18.09
CA ALA A 163 30.74 9.25 -19.56
C ALA A 163 30.86 7.88 -20.26
N SER A 164 31.14 6.80 -19.52
CA SER A 164 31.18 5.43 -20.04
C SER A 164 29.81 4.76 -20.09
N PHE A 165 28.75 5.48 -19.68
CA PHE A 165 27.40 4.96 -19.72
C PHE A 165 26.87 4.94 -21.15
N ASP A 166 26.43 3.78 -21.60
CA ASP A 166 25.86 3.62 -22.94
C ASP A 166 24.45 4.23 -22.98
N LEU A 167 24.32 5.35 -23.70
CA LEU A 167 23.06 6.08 -23.90
C LEU A 167 22.00 5.25 -24.64
N SER A 168 22.37 4.17 -25.33
CA SER A 168 21.41 3.26 -25.98
C SER A 168 20.69 2.34 -24.99
N LYS A 169 21.19 2.26 -23.75
CA LYS A 169 20.64 1.42 -22.69
C LYS A 169 19.53 2.18 -21.95
N GLU A 170 18.40 2.35 -22.62
CA GLU A 170 17.25 2.99 -22.03
C GLU A 170 16.72 2.15 -20.84
N PRO A 171 16.38 2.78 -19.69
CA PRO A 171 15.73 2.07 -18.60
C PRO A 171 14.50 1.40 -19.21
N GLN A 172 14.39 0.08 -19.02
CA GLN A 172 13.29 -0.73 -19.52
C GLN A 172 12.02 -0.37 -18.73
N ILE A 173 11.53 0.85 -18.92
CA ILE A 173 10.30 1.38 -18.35
C ILE A 173 9.18 0.79 -19.19
N GLY A 174 8.43 -0.14 -18.61
CA GLY A 174 7.27 -0.74 -19.26
C GLY A 174 7.57 -1.92 -20.19
N ASN A 175 8.84 -2.25 -20.46
CA ASN A 175 9.12 -3.51 -21.13
C ASN A 175 8.95 -4.66 -20.14
N LYS A 176 8.03 -5.54 -20.49
CA LYS A 176 7.55 -6.67 -19.71
C LYS A 176 8.69 -7.68 -19.52
N MET A 177 9.64 -7.37 -18.64
CA MET A 177 10.61 -8.35 -18.18
C MET A 177 9.77 -9.40 -17.47
N LYS A 178 9.57 -10.53 -18.16
CA LYS A 178 9.04 -11.76 -17.57
C LYS A 178 10.09 -12.19 -16.55
N SER A 179 10.06 -11.56 -15.38
CA SER A 179 10.82 -12.01 -14.25
C SER A 179 10.28 -13.39 -13.95
N SER A 180 11.05 -14.41 -14.31
CA SER A 180 11.01 -15.73 -13.70
C SER A 180 11.51 -15.57 -12.26
N SER A 181 10.89 -14.66 -11.49
CA SER A 181 11.00 -14.70 -10.06
C SER A 181 10.34 -16.00 -9.69
N VAL A 182 11.13 -16.90 -9.11
CA VAL A 182 10.66 -18.07 -8.40
C VAL A 182 9.83 -17.54 -7.23
N GLU A 183 8.60 -17.11 -7.51
CA GLU A 183 7.57 -16.91 -6.49
C GLU A 183 7.27 -18.31 -5.97
N ILE A 184 8.04 -18.70 -4.96
CA ILE A 184 7.95 -19.95 -4.22
C ILE A 184 6.48 -20.15 -3.84
N LYS A 185 5.80 -21.00 -4.63
CA LYS A 185 4.74 -21.96 -4.31
C LYS A 185 3.55 -21.57 -3.40
N TRP A 186 3.36 -20.30 -3.04
CA TRP A 186 2.31 -19.86 -2.08
C TRP A 186 1.15 -19.09 -2.72
N LYS A 187 0.97 -19.19 -4.04
CA LYS A 187 -0.22 -18.68 -4.75
C LYS A 187 -1.56 -19.02 -4.08
N PRO A 188 -1.80 -20.25 -3.55
CA PRO A 188 -3.07 -20.53 -2.88
C PRO A 188 -3.20 -19.81 -1.53
N LEU A 189 -2.12 -19.66 -0.76
CA LEU A 189 -2.16 -18.97 0.53
C LEU A 189 -2.31 -17.46 0.37
N THR A 190 -1.66 -16.87 -0.65
CA THR A 190 -1.90 -15.47 -0.98
C THR A 190 -3.34 -15.27 -1.42
N TRP A 191 -3.89 -16.14 -2.27
CA TRP A 191 -5.30 -16.08 -2.65
C TRP A 191 -6.23 -16.20 -1.44
N LEU A 192 -5.99 -17.15 -0.54
CA LEU A 192 -6.78 -17.28 0.69
C LEU A 192 -6.70 -16.01 1.57
N SER A 193 -5.51 -15.45 1.72
CA SER A 193 -5.32 -14.18 2.44
C SER A 193 -6.05 -13.01 1.75
N GLN A 194 -6.16 -13.00 0.42
CA GLN A 194 -6.91 -11.98 -0.33
C GLN A 194 -8.41 -12.03 -0.06
N TYR A 195 -8.97 -13.23 0.15
CA TYR A 195 -10.40 -13.45 0.36
C TYR A 195 -10.79 -13.68 1.83
N VAL A 196 -9.83 -13.68 2.76
CA VAL A 196 -10.06 -13.99 4.19
C VAL A 196 -11.23 -13.19 4.77
N VAL A 197 -11.30 -11.89 4.48
CA VAL A 197 -12.38 -11.01 4.96
C VAL A 197 -13.73 -11.49 4.47
N THR A 198 -13.86 -11.85 3.19
CA THR A 198 -15.15 -12.33 2.67
C THR A 198 -15.49 -13.70 3.21
N ILE A 199 -14.51 -14.60 3.31
CA ILE A 199 -14.71 -15.93 3.90
C ILE A 199 -15.23 -15.79 5.34
N CYS A 200 -14.62 -14.93 6.14
CA CYS A 200 -15.08 -14.65 7.51
C CYS A 200 -16.53 -14.12 7.54
N LEU A 201 -16.89 -13.18 6.66
CA LEU A 201 -18.25 -12.65 6.61
C LEU A 201 -19.27 -13.71 6.20
N ILE A 202 -18.96 -14.53 5.18
CA ILE A 202 -19.83 -15.63 4.73
C ILE A 202 -20.00 -16.68 5.83
N CYS A 203 -18.91 -17.08 6.49
CA CYS A 203 -18.95 -18.00 7.63
C CYS A 203 -19.82 -17.44 8.76
N PHE A 204 -19.67 -16.15 9.08
CA PHE A 204 -20.50 -15.50 10.09
C PHE A 204 -21.98 -15.53 9.71
N THR A 205 -22.35 -15.14 8.48
CA THR A 205 -23.74 -15.22 7.99
C THR A 205 -24.27 -16.66 8.03
N GLY A 206 -23.44 -17.64 7.68
CA GLY A 206 -23.77 -19.06 7.75
C GLY A 206 -24.02 -19.57 9.18
N LEU A 207 -23.42 -18.95 10.19
CA LEU A 207 -23.68 -19.24 11.61
C LEU A 207 -24.93 -18.51 12.14
N VAL A 208 -25.17 -17.28 11.67
CA VAL A 208 -26.35 -16.49 12.06
C VAL A 208 -27.65 -17.17 11.64
N PHE A 209 -27.66 -17.80 10.47
CA PHE A 209 -28.84 -18.49 9.94
C PHE A 209 -29.39 -19.58 10.88
N PRO A 210 -28.64 -20.63 11.27
CA PRO A 210 -29.11 -21.63 12.23
C PRO A 210 -29.31 -21.06 13.64
N ALA A 211 -28.50 -20.08 14.06
CA ALA A 211 -28.68 -19.43 15.35
C ALA A 211 -30.04 -18.73 15.46
N SER A 212 -30.50 -18.05 14.40
CA SER A 212 -31.83 -17.42 14.39
C SER A 212 -32.96 -18.43 14.57
N ARG A 213 -32.84 -19.63 14.00
CA ARG A 213 -33.78 -20.73 14.19
C ARG A 213 -33.74 -21.28 15.61
N LEU A 214 -32.53 -21.54 16.13
CA LEU A 214 -32.37 -22.06 17.49
C LEU A 214 -32.94 -21.09 18.52
N VAL A 215 -32.69 -19.79 18.37
CA VAL A 215 -33.19 -18.78 19.32
C VAL A 215 -34.72 -18.63 19.24
N LEU A 216 -35.33 -18.70 18.05
CA LEU A 216 -36.80 -18.59 17.88
C LEU A 216 -37.59 -19.87 18.24
N CYS A 217 -36.94 -21.04 18.27
CA CYS A 217 -37.58 -22.34 18.51
C CYS A 217 -37.03 -23.06 19.76
N ALA A 218 -36.21 -22.40 20.57
CA ALA A 218 -35.79 -22.86 21.91
C ALA A 218 -36.83 -22.44 22.95
#